data_AF-A0A4R1MXS1-F1
#
_entry.id   AF-A0A4R1MXS1-F1
#
_cell.length_a   1.000
_cell.length_b   1.000
_cell.length_c   1.000
_cell.angle_alpha   90.00
_cell.angle_beta   90.00
_cell.angle_gamma   90.00
#
_symmetry.space_group_name_H-M   'P 1'
#
loop_
_entity.id
_entity.type
_entity.pdbx_description
1 polymer ?
#
loop_
_entity_poly.entity_id
_entity_poly.type
_entity_poly.pdbx_seq_one_letter_code
_entity_poly.pdbx_strand_id
1 'polypeptide(L)'
;MQIYTVKQGDTLFDIAIDYDVNEDLLIDANRIENPENLVVGQTLVIPLWGSYYFVEPGDTLEIISGKTGVSIEQLRYLNQLTDLDSLEIGTRIYLPQEPRVVMDVTGYVDLDFTGEQTIPEIEKASEQLTFINIFTYKLNPNGTLSPLIDKEVVETAYGNIISPIMVITNFVDGQFSQELANIILSNEILQNTILQETLSIMDGKGYVGIEFNLEYLDAQSCEAYIEFLKKAVDLFKPLGYTVSIAIIPDYFKQLENLQYQCDDYETFGQIVDYINFMTYDLDLLGGPPRPVAPLDEVRKVMEYVTSIVPNNKIKMGIPLYGYHWELTDDPSNQARLISPQRAIEKAQQYGAEIKYAKEYESPFFAYTDEKDITHIVWFEDARSVQAKFDLAKELGLKGLNYWVIGVDFPQNWLLMEDNFIIRKPV
;
A
#
# COMPACT_ATOMS: atom_id res chain seq x y z
N MET A 1 -1.41 -12.00 -14.40
CA MET A 1 0.05 -12.02 -14.20
C MET A 1 0.35 -13.10 -13.19
N GLN A 2 1.54 -13.70 -13.27
CA GLN A 2 1.90 -14.82 -12.39
C GLN A 2 3.10 -14.47 -11.53
N ILE A 3 3.06 -14.85 -10.26
CA ILE A 3 4.20 -14.67 -9.35
C ILE A 3 5.05 -15.94 -9.39
N TYR A 4 6.33 -15.79 -9.71
CA TYR A 4 7.34 -16.84 -9.62
C TYR A 4 8.27 -16.56 -8.44
N THR A 5 8.67 -17.60 -7.70
CA THR A 5 9.69 -17.50 -6.66
C THR A 5 10.95 -18.22 -7.13
N VAL A 6 12.06 -17.47 -7.23
CA VAL A 6 13.37 -17.98 -7.66
C VAL A 6 13.84 -19.09 -6.74
N LYS A 7 14.26 -20.20 -7.35
CA LYS A 7 14.84 -21.39 -6.70
C LYS A 7 16.33 -21.47 -6.97
N GLN A 8 17.00 -22.32 -6.22
CA GLN A 8 18.42 -22.56 -6.42
C GLN A 8 18.70 -23.14 -7.82
N GLY A 9 19.54 -22.45 -8.58
CA GLY A 9 19.96 -22.86 -9.92
C GLY A 9 19.11 -22.28 -11.05
N ASP A 10 18.06 -21.53 -10.75
CA ASP A 10 17.25 -20.85 -11.76
C ASP A 10 18.06 -19.78 -12.50
N THR A 11 17.81 -19.65 -13.80
CA THR A 11 18.24 -18.52 -14.62
C THR A 11 17.02 -17.79 -15.18
N LEU A 12 17.16 -16.51 -15.53
CA LEU A 12 16.06 -15.79 -16.18
C LEU A 12 15.68 -16.42 -17.52
N PHE A 13 16.66 -16.93 -18.27
CA PHE A 13 16.45 -17.63 -19.52
C PHE A 13 15.55 -18.86 -19.36
N ASP A 14 15.82 -19.71 -18.37
CA ASP A 14 15.02 -20.91 -18.12
C ASP A 14 13.60 -20.55 -17.67
N ILE A 15 13.46 -19.56 -16.79
CA ILE A 15 12.14 -19.04 -16.37
C ILE A 15 11.38 -18.49 -17.56
N ALA A 16 12.03 -17.69 -18.42
CA ALA A 16 11.42 -17.12 -19.62
C ALA A 16 10.87 -18.21 -20.56
N ILE A 17 11.63 -19.29 -20.77
CA ILE A 17 11.21 -20.45 -21.57
C ILE A 17 10.02 -21.16 -20.94
N ASP A 18 10.06 -21.45 -19.64
CA ASP A 18 9.00 -22.18 -18.95
C ASP A 18 7.65 -21.45 -19.07
N TYR A 19 7.70 -20.12 -18.98
CA TYR A 19 6.54 -19.24 -19.01
C TYR A 19 6.17 -18.69 -20.40
N ASP A 20 6.93 -19.01 -21.44
CA ASP A 20 6.73 -18.51 -22.82
C ASP A 20 6.73 -16.98 -22.92
N VAL A 21 7.66 -16.35 -22.21
CA VAL A 21 7.83 -14.89 -22.21
C VAL A 21 9.22 -14.50 -22.69
N ASN A 22 9.36 -13.27 -23.16
CA ASN A 22 10.66 -12.73 -23.52
C ASN A 22 11.46 -12.39 -22.23
N GLU A 23 12.74 -12.75 -22.19
CA GLU A 23 13.63 -12.47 -21.07
C GLU A 23 13.79 -10.97 -20.78
N ASP A 24 13.96 -10.13 -21.81
CA ASP A 24 14.03 -8.67 -21.67
C ASP A 24 12.75 -8.12 -21.04
N LEU A 25 11.59 -8.70 -21.39
CA LEU A 25 10.31 -8.30 -20.80
C LEU A 25 10.23 -8.67 -19.31
N LEU A 26 10.83 -9.79 -18.89
CA LEU A 26 10.96 -10.14 -17.46
C LEU A 26 11.87 -9.16 -16.72
N ILE A 27 13.00 -8.80 -17.33
CA ILE A 27 13.95 -7.83 -16.78
C ILE A 27 13.28 -6.47 -16.59
N ASP A 28 12.60 -5.97 -17.63
CA ASP A 28 11.93 -4.67 -17.62
C ASP A 28 10.78 -4.62 -16.61
N ALA A 29 9.91 -5.64 -16.61
CA ALA A 29 8.76 -5.72 -15.71
C ALA A 29 9.19 -5.72 -14.23
N ASN A 30 10.29 -6.42 -13.91
CA ASN A 30 10.76 -6.55 -12.53
C ASN A 30 11.89 -5.58 -12.17
N ARG A 31 12.30 -4.71 -13.11
CA ARG A 31 13.47 -3.81 -13.01
C ARG A 31 14.71 -4.53 -12.47
N ILE A 32 15.05 -5.66 -13.07
CA ILE A 32 16.18 -6.49 -12.60
C ILE A 32 17.49 -5.84 -13.02
N GLU A 33 18.28 -5.36 -12.06
CA GLU A 33 19.57 -4.72 -12.34
C GLU A 33 20.64 -5.73 -12.78
N ASN A 34 20.65 -6.92 -12.17
CA ASN A 34 21.70 -7.92 -12.30
C ASN A 34 21.09 -9.28 -12.70
N PRO A 35 20.70 -9.46 -13.98
CA PRO A 35 19.94 -10.64 -14.45
C PRO A 35 20.67 -11.97 -14.27
N GLU A 36 22.00 -11.97 -14.27
CA GLU A 36 22.84 -13.16 -14.14
C GLU A 36 22.96 -13.71 -12.70
N ASN A 37 22.42 -13.00 -11.70
CA ASN A 37 22.61 -13.35 -10.30
C ASN A 37 21.31 -13.18 -9.51
N LEU A 38 20.31 -14.00 -9.84
CA LEU A 38 19.04 -14.04 -9.11
C LEU A 38 19.24 -14.51 -7.66
N VAL A 39 18.43 -13.95 -6.75
CA VAL A 39 18.48 -14.33 -5.34
C VAL A 39 17.46 -15.43 -5.05
N VAL A 40 17.87 -16.53 -4.42
CA VAL A 40 16.93 -17.58 -4.00
C VAL A 40 15.87 -16.98 -3.07
N GLY A 41 14.60 -17.24 -3.40
CA GLY A 41 13.45 -16.69 -2.69
C GLY A 41 12.98 -15.31 -3.15
N GLN A 42 13.72 -14.64 -4.06
CA GLN A 42 13.25 -13.46 -4.79
C GLN A 42 11.98 -13.78 -5.56
N THR A 43 11.07 -12.84 -5.62
CA THR A 43 9.86 -12.98 -6.44
C THR A 43 9.96 -12.19 -7.73
N LEU A 44 9.43 -12.77 -8.80
CA LEU A 44 9.30 -12.14 -10.12
C LEU A 44 7.82 -12.16 -10.50
N VAL A 45 7.33 -11.05 -11.06
CA VAL A 45 6.06 -11.00 -11.76
C VAL A 45 6.31 -11.35 -13.22
N ILE A 46 5.68 -12.42 -13.67
CA ILE A 46 5.69 -12.87 -15.05
C ILE A 46 4.58 -12.12 -15.80
N PRO A 47 4.92 -11.27 -16.80
CA PRO A 47 3.99 -10.36 -17.47
C PRO A 47 3.19 -11.08 -18.56
N LEU A 48 2.28 -11.95 -18.14
CA LEU A 48 1.34 -12.67 -19.01
C LEU A 48 -0.12 -12.44 -18.58
N TRP A 49 -1.04 -12.57 -19.53
CA TRP A 49 -2.48 -12.54 -19.26
C TRP A 49 -2.97 -13.91 -18.78
N GLY A 50 -3.43 -13.99 -17.54
CA GLY A 50 -3.77 -15.25 -16.87
C GLY A 50 -2.60 -15.76 -16.02
N SER A 51 -2.49 -17.08 -15.92
CA SER A 51 -1.40 -17.79 -15.25
C SER A 51 -1.26 -19.23 -15.79
N TYR A 52 -0.20 -19.91 -15.39
CA TYR A 52 0.04 -21.33 -15.67
C TYR A 52 0.12 -22.12 -14.37
N TYR A 53 -0.57 -23.25 -14.35
CA TYR A 53 -0.43 -24.31 -13.38
C TYR A 53 0.44 -25.43 -13.96
N PHE A 54 1.46 -25.87 -13.25
CA PHE A 54 2.31 -26.99 -13.69
C PHE A 54 1.85 -28.27 -13.01
N VAL A 55 1.46 -29.27 -13.79
CA VAL A 55 0.91 -30.55 -13.31
C VAL A 55 1.86 -31.20 -12.32
N GLU A 56 1.38 -31.46 -11.11
CA GLU A 56 2.11 -32.13 -10.03
C GLU A 56 1.83 -33.65 -10.04
N PRO A 57 2.70 -34.47 -9.41
CA PRO A 57 2.45 -35.89 -9.25
C PRO A 57 1.10 -36.18 -8.57
N GLY A 58 0.20 -36.88 -9.28
CA GLY A 58 -1.11 -37.28 -8.78
C GLY A 58 -2.23 -36.29 -9.07
N ASP A 59 -1.96 -35.19 -9.78
CA ASP A 59 -3.02 -34.27 -10.21
C ASP A 59 -3.96 -34.92 -11.24
N THR A 60 -5.25 -34.61 -11.10
CA THR A 60 -6.29 -34.80 -12.12
C THR A 60 -6.94 -33.45 -12.43
N LEU A 61 -7.74 -33.37 -13.49
CA LEU A 61 -8.48 -32.14 -13.79
C LEU A 61 -9.44 -31.74 -12.67
N GLU A 62 -10.01 -32.69 -11.94
CA GLU A 62 -10.84 -32.42 -10.75
C GLU A 62 -10.02 -31.78 -9.64
N ILE A 63 -8.80 -32.27 -9.39
CA ILE A 63 -7.91 -31.71 -8.37
C ILE A 63 -7.47 -30.30 -8.77
N ILE A 64 -7.05 -30.11 -10.02
CA ILE A 64 -6.63 -28.79 -10.54
C ILE A 64 -7.79 -27.81 -10.52
N SER A 65 -8.98 -28.23 -10.94
CA SER A 65 -10.19 -27.41 -10.88
C SER A 65 -10.53 -27.01 -9.44
N GLY A 66 -10.43 -27.94 -8.48
CA GLY A 66 -10.63 -27.65 -7.06
C GLY A 66 -9.58 -26.70 -6.46
N LYS A 67 -8.30 -26.82 -6.88
CA LYS A 67 -7.20 -25.95 -6.44
C LYS A 67 -7.29 -24.53 -7.02
N THR A 68 -7.77 -24.40 -8.25
CA THR A 68 -7.69 -23.14 -9.03
C THR A 68 -9.03 -22.41 -9.15
N GLY A 69 -10.15 -23.07 -8.87
CA GLY A 69 -11.49 -22.53 -9.10
C GLY A 69 -11.92 -22.48 -10.57
N VAL A 70 -11.04 -22.83 -11.51
CA VAL A 70 -11.37 -22.87 -12.95
C VAL A 70 -12.12 -24.16 -13.26
N SER A 71 -13.26 -24.06 -13.93
CA SER A 71 -14.08 -25.25 -14.23
C SER A 71 -13.34 -26.22 -15.16
N ILE A 72 -13.58 -27.52 -15.00
CA ILE A 72 -13.00 -28.57 -15.86
C ILE A 72 -13.28 -28.28 -17.35
N GLU A 73 -14.48 -27.79 -17.68
CA GLU A 73 -14.84 -27.44 -19.06
C GLU A 73 -13.97 -26.31 -19.61
N GLN A 74 -13.74 -25.24 -18.82
CA GLN A 74 -12.83 -24.15 -19.20
C GLN A 74 -11.38 -24.63 -19.31
N LEU A 75 -10.90 -25.42 -18.34
CA LEU A 75 -9.55 -25.98 -18.38
C LEU A 75 -9.33 -26.78 -19.67
N ARG A 76 -10.28 -27.64 -20.04
CA ARG A 76 -10.22 -28.44 -21.28
C ARG A 76 -10.23 -27.57 -22.53
N TYR A 77 -11.15 -26.61 -22.60
CA TYR A 77 -11.32 -25.75 -23.77
C TYR A 77 -10.08 -24.89 -24.02
N LEU A 78 -9.58 -24.21 -22.99
CA LEU A 78 -8.44 -23.29 -23.09
C LEU A 78 -7.12 -24.02 -23.37
N ASN A 79 -6.97 -25.25 -22.86
CA ASN A 79 -5.73 -26.04 -22.98
C ASN A 79 -5.78 -27.13 -24.04
N GLN A 80 -6.88 -27.21 -24.82
CA GLN A 80 -7.07 -28.21 -25.88
C GLN A 80 -6.86 -29.66 -25.40
N LEU A 81 -7.25 -29.96 -24.15
CA LEU A 81 -7.03 -31.27 -23.53
C LEU A 81 -7.98 -32.31 -24.10
N THR A 82 -7.42 -33.38 -24.66
CA THR A 82 -8.16 -34.47 -25.33
C THR A 82 -8.22 -35.75 -24.51
N ASP A 83 -7.19 -36.05 -23.71
CA ASP A 83 -7.16 -37.16 -22.75
C ASP A 83 -7.43 -36.62 -21.34
N LEU A 84 -8.43 -37.18 -20.67
CA LEU A 84 -8.91 -36.73 -19.36
C LEU A 84 -8.32 -37.54 -18.21
N ASP A 85 -7.76 -38.72 -18.50
CA ASP A 85 -7.35 -39.70 -17.50
C ASP A 85 -5.83 -39.68 -17.25
N SER A 86 -5.07 -38.92 -18.04
CA SER A 86 -3.60 -38.84 -17.94
C SER A 86 -3.09 -37.42 -18.20
N LEU A 87 -2.75 -36.70 -17.13
CA LEU A 87 -1.98 -35.46 -17.19
C LEU A 87 -0.50 -35.79 -16.96
N GLU A 88 0.37 -35.45 -17.91
CA GLU A 88 1.81 -35.64 -17.74
C GLU A 88 2.36 -34.62 -16.74
N ILE A 89 3.12 -35.10 -15.76
CA ILE A 89 3.77 -34.27 -14.74
C ILE A 89 4.64 -33.21 -15.43
N GLY A 90 4.53 -31.96 -14.97
CA GLY A 90 5.23 -30.81 -15.55
C GLY A 90 4.53 -30.16 -16.73
N THR A 91 3.44 -30.75 -17.25
CA THR A 91 2.62 -30.09 -18.28
C THR A 91 2.09 -28.76 -17.74
N ARG A 92 2.24 -27.68 -18.50
CA ARG A 92 1.65 -26.39 -18.16
C ARG A 92 0.18 -26.34 -18.59
N ILE A 93 -0.67 -25.93 -17.67
CA ILE A 93 -2.11 -25.74 -17.84
C ILE A 93 -2.38 -24.25 -17.68
N TYR A 94 -2.77 -23.59 -18.77
CA TYR A 94 -3.22 -22.22 -18.78
C TYR A 94 -4.49 -22.04 -17.95
N LEU A 95 -4.45 -21.03 -17.09
CA LEU A 95 -5.55 -20.54 -16.29
C LEU A 95 -5.91 -19.14 -16.79
N PRO A 96 -7.20 -18.85 -17.07
CA PRO A 96 -7.62 -17.54 -17.51
C PRO A 96 -7.44 -16.50 -16.40
N GLN A 97 -7.31 -15.23 -16.80
CA GLN A 97 -7.28 -14.11 -15.85
C GLN A 97 -8.59 -14.03 -15.06
N GLU A 98 -8.48 -13.76 -13.77
CA GLU A 98 -9.66 -13.49 -12.94
C GLU A 98 -10.31 -12.15 -13.32
N PRO A 99 -11.64 -12.01 -13.16
CA PRO A 99 -12.30 -10.73 -13.35
C PRO A 99 -11.74 -9.67 -12.39
N ARG A 100 -11.25 -8.58 -12.98
CA ARG A 100 -10.74 -7.43 -12.21
C ARG A 100 -11.86 -6.69 -11.50
N VAL A 101 -11.58 -6.24 -10.27
CA VAL A 101 -12.54 -5.45 -9.45
C VAL A 101 -12.22 -3.96 -9.58
N VAL A 102 -13.25 -3.10 -9.56
CA VAL A 102 -13.03 -1.65 -9.59
C VAL A 102 -12.55 -1.17 -8.22
N MET A 103 -11.44 -0.44 -8.19
CA MET A 103 -10.81 0.02 -6.95
C MET A 103 -10.48 1.52 -6.99
N ASP A 104 -10.69 2.22 -5.87
CA ASP A 104 -10.18 3.57 -5.68
C ASP A 104 -8.77 3.49 -5.06
N VAL A 105 -7.73 3.94 -5.77
CA VAL A 105 -6.36 3.87 -5.28
C VAL A 105 -5.83 5.26 -4.95
N THR A 106 -5.33 5.41 -3.73
CA THR A 106 -4.69 6.64 -3.25
C THR A 106 -3.19 6.42 -3.14
N GLY A 107 -2.38 7.31 -3.72
CA GLY A 107 -0.95 7.40 -3.43
C GLY A 107 -0.67 8.65 -2.59
N TYR A 108 0.03 8.52 -1.47
CA TYR A 108 0.57 9.69 -0.77
C TYR A 108 1.88 10.10 -1.42
N VAL A 109 2.10 11.40 -1.58
CA VAL A 109 3.39 11.96 -2.00
C VAL A 109 3.86 12.95 -0.95
N ASP A 110 5.02 12.68 -0.36
CA ASP A 110 5.72 13.56 0.57
C ASP A 110 6.83 14.29 -0.19
N LEU A 111 6.65 15.61 -0.37
CA LEU A 111 7.57 16.44 -1.17
C LEU A 111 8.97 16.55 -0.54
N ASP A 112 9.07 16.40 0.78
CA ASP A 112 10.37 16.40 1.48
C ASP A 112 11.09 15.06 1.23
N PHE A 113 10.33 13.96 1.08
CA PHE A 113 10.87 12.64 0.77
C PHE A 113 11.29 12.49 -0.70
N THR A 114 10.42 12.88 -1.65
CA THR A 114 10.67 12.69 -3.09
C THR A 114 11.53 13.80 -3.70
N GLY A 115 11.50 15.02 -3.15
CA GLY A 115 12.28 16.15 -3.64
C GLY A 115 12.13 16.39 -5.15
N GLU A 116 13.24 16.46 -5.87
CA GLU A 116 13.26 16.66 -7.33
C GLU A 116 12.66 15.48 -8.13
N GLN A 117 12.51 14.31 -7.52
CA GLN A 117 11.93 13.13 -8.16
C GLN A 117 10.40 13.08 -8.07
N THR A 118 9.76 14.03 -7.38
CA THR A 118 8.31 14.06 -7.15
C THR A 118 7.50 13.82 -8.44
N ILE A 119 7.79 14.58 -9.50
CA ILE A 119 7.01 14.50 -10.75
C ILE A 119 7.25 13.17 -11.48
N PRO A 120 8.50 12.73 -11.76
CA PRO A 120 8.76 11.41 -12.33
C PRO A 120 8.12 10.25 -11.57
N GLU A 121 8.12 10.28 -10.23
CA GLU A 121 7.54 9.19 -9.43
C GLU A 121 6.01 9.14 -9.51
N ILE A 122 5.34 10.29 -9.62
CA ILE A 122 3.90 10.34 -9.88
C ILE A 122 3.58 9.79 -11.28
N GLU A 123 4.36 10.18 -12.29
CA GLU A 123 4.16 9.70 -13.67
C GLU A 123 4.34 8.18 -13.77
N LYS A 124 5.33 7.61 -13.08
CA LYS A 124 5.56 6.16 -13.02
C LYS A 124 4.39 5.36 -12.46
N ALA A 125 3.62 5.92 -11.51
CA ALA A 125 2.47 5.27 -10.89
C ALA A 125 1.12 5.73 -11.49
N SER A 126 1.16 6.63 -12.48
CA SER A 126 0.01 7.43 -12.89
C SER A 126 -1.21 6.60 -13.29
N GLU A 127 -1.01 5.53 -14.06
CA GLU A 127 -2.07 4.65 -14.53
C GLU A 127 -2.79 3.93 -13.37
N GLN A 128 -2.08 3.70 -12.27
CA GLN A 128 -2.57 2.95 -11.11
C GLN A 128 -3.19 3.82 -10.01
N LEU A 129 -3.27 5.15 -10.17
CA LEU A 129 -3.81 6.06 -9.16
C LEU A 129 -5.19 6.64 -9.53
N THR A 130 -6.10 6.64 -8.56
CA THR A 130 -7.33 7.46 -8.58
C THR A 130 -7.07 8.83 -7.97
N PHE A 131 -6.38 8.83 -6.83
CA PHE A 131 -6.08 10.03 -6.03
C PHE A 131 -4.57 10.14 -5.77
N ILE A 132 -4.09 11.38 -5.73
CA ILE A 132 -2.81 11.71 -5.14
C ILE A 132 -3.05 12.60 -3.92
N ASN A 133 -2.63 12.11 -2.75
CA ASN A 133 -2.72 12.83 -1.48
C ASN A 133 -1.39 13.57 -1.27
N ILE A 134 -1.42 14.91 -1.36
CA ILE A 134 -0.21 15.74 -1.33
C ILE A 134 0.12 16.10 0.13
N PHE A 135 1.15 15.47 0.67
CA PHE A 135 1.61 15.63 2.05
C PHE A 135 2.68 16.75 2.13
N THR A 136 2.51 17.82 2.91
CA THR A 136 1.31 18.20 3.69
C THR A 136 1.24 19.70 3.94
N TYR A 137 0.01 20.22 4.10
CA TYR A 137 -0.23 21.53 4.69
C TYR A 137 -0.26 21.42 6.21
N LYS A 138 0.69 22.09 6.87
CA LYS A 138 0.88 22.01 8.33
C LYS A 138 0.02 23.08 9.02
N LEU A 139 -0.78 22.68 10.00
CA LEU A 139 -1.56 23.59 10.83
C LEU A 139 -0.64 24.50 11.66
N ASN A 140 -0.99 25.78 11.74
CA ASN A 140 -0.35 26.74 12.64
C ASN A 140 -1.25 27.04 13.85
N PRO A 141 -0.70 27.31 15.05
CA PRO A 141 -1.51 27.62 16.25
C PRO A 141 -2.45 28.82 16.12
N ASN A 142 -2.21 29.71 15.15
CA ASN A 142 -3.05 30.88 14.87
C ASN A 142 -4.22 30.59 13.92
N GLY A 143 -4.44 29.33 13.53
CA GLY A 143 -5.51 28.94 12.62
C GLY A 143 -5.21 29.16 11.14
N THR A 144 -3.92 29.26 10.78
CA THR A 144 -3.47 29.33 9.37
C THR A 144 -2.78 28.05 8.92
N LEU A 145 -2.47 27.94 7.63
CA LEU A 145 -1.74 26.82 7.06
C LEU A 145 -0.35 27.25 6.57
N SER A 146 0.67 26.46 6.89
CA SER A 146 2.00 26.64 6.32
C SER A 146 1.94 26.40 4.80
N PRO A 147 2.54 27.29 3.98
CA PRO A 147 2.46 27.17 2.53
C PRO A 147 3.24 25.96 2.02
N LEU A 148 2.68 25.29 1.01
CA LEU A 148 3.30 24.19 0.29
C LEU A 148 3.53 24.59 -1.18
N ILE A 149 4.68 24.20 -1.75
CA ILE A 149 5.01 24.41 -3.16
C ILE A 149 4.62 23.14 -3.93
N ASP A 150 3.37 23.09 -4.36
CA ASP A 150 2.69 21.89 -4.88
C ASP A 150 2.01 22.11 -6.24
N LYS A 151 2.15 23.30 -6.83
CA LYS A 151 1.46 23.66 -8.07
C LYS A 151 1.74 22.66 -9.20
N GLU A 152 3.01 22.32 -9.40
CA GLU A 152 3.42 21.38 -10.44
C GLU A 152 2.90 19.95 -10.18
N VAL A 153 2.77 19.58 -8.90
CA VAL A 153 2.21 18.29 -8.47
C VAL A 153 0.73 18.22 -8.83
N VAL A 154 -0.03 19.27 -8.55
CA VAL A 154 -1.45 19.38 -8.91
C VAL A 154 -1.64 19.36 -10.43
N GLU A 155 -0.84 20.13 -11.18
CA GLU A 155 -0.88 20.15 -12.64
C GLU A 155 -0.55 18.78 -13.25
N THR A 156 0.46 18.09 -12.70
CA THR A 156 0.84 16.73 -13.11
C THR A 156 -0.25 15.72 -12.82
N ALA A 157 -0.93 15.83 -11.67
CA ALA A 157 -2.06 14.96 -11.34
C ALA A 157 -3.16 15.07 -12.40
N TYR A 158 -3.56 16.29 -12.78
CA TYR A 158 -4.55 16.50 -13.84
C TYR A 158 -4.07 15.98 -15.20
N GLY A 159 -2.81 16.21 -15.56
CA GLY A 159 -2.22 15.70 -16.80
C GLY A 159 -2.29 14.17 -16.92
N ASN A 160 -2.36 13.48 -15.79
CA ASN A 160 -2.41 12.02 -15.66
C ASN A 160 -3.79 11.47 -15.27
N ILE A 161 -4.83 12.32 -15.26
CA ILE A 161 -6.20 11.94 -14.88
C ILE A 161 -6.23 11.38 -13.43
N ILE A 162 -5.57 12.07 -12.51
CA ILE A 162 -5.52 11.75 -11.08
C ILE A 162 -6.15 12.92 -10.31
N SER A 163 -6.97 12.61 -9.31
CA SER A 163 -7.58 13.60 -8.44
C SER A 163 -6.61 14.07 -7.35
N PRO A 164 -6.18 15.35 -7.33
CA PRO A 164 -5.35 15.88 -6.26
C PRO A 164 -6.18 16.14 -5.00
N ILE A 165 -5.74 15.56 -3.88
CA ILE A 165 -6.33 15.74 -2.55
C ILE A 165 -5.34 16.48 -1.66
N MET A 166 -5.81 17.56 -1.05
CA MET A 166 -5.02 18.35 -0.10
C MET A 166 -4.96 17.59 1.21
N VAL A 167 -3.77 17.39 1.79
CA VAL A 167 -3.63 16.78 3.13
C VAL A 167 -3.32 17.87 4.14
N ILE A 168 -4.06 17.91 5.24
CA ILE A 168 -3.79 18.79 6.38
C ILE A 168 -3.37 17.96 7.59
N THR A 169 -2.32 18.40 8.28
CA THR A 169 -1.77 17.71 9.46
C THR A 169 -1.56 18.64 10.64
N ASN A 170 -1.61 18.09 11.86
CA ASN A 170 -1.12 18.73 13.10
C ASN A 170 0.38 18.48 13.30
N PHE A 171 1.17 18.57 12.23
CA PHE A 171 2.60 18.28 12.24
C PHE A 171 3.43 19.51 12.61
N VAL A 172 4.28 19.38 13.62
CA VAL A 172 5.17 20.44 14.15
C VAL A 172 6.56 19.86 14.34
N ASP A 173 7.59 20.53 13.80
CA ASP A 173 9.00 20.17 13.99
C ASP A 173 9.34 18.69 13.70
N GLY A 174 8.74 18.11 12.66
CA GLY A 174 9.05 16.73 12.23
C GLY A 174 8.23 15.64 12.90
N GLN A 175 7.23 15.99 13.72
CA GLN A 175 6.35 15.03 14.40
C GLN A 175 4.93 15.56 14.55
N PHE A 176 3.96 14.68 14.79
CA PHE A 176 2.60 15.09 15.11
C PHE A 176 2.48 15.66 16.53
N SER A 177 1.62 16.68 16.69
CA SER A 177 1.44 17.40 17.95
C SER A 177 0.00 17.32 18.46
N GLN A 178 -0.22 16.54 19.52
CA GLN A 178 -1.50 16.50 20.25
C GLN A 178 -1.90 17.89 20.76
N GLU A 179 -0.94 18.66 21.28
CA GLU A 179 -1.20 20.01 21.80
C GLU A 179 -1.79 20.92 20.71
N LEU A 180 -1.23 20.90 19.51
CA LEU A 180 -1.73 21.68 18.40
C LEU A 180 -3.14 21.25 18.00
N ALA A 181 -3.40 19.95 17.92
CA ALA A 181 -4.75 19.45 17.63
C ALA A 181 -5.75 19.94 18.69
N ASN A 182 -5.41 19.86 19.98
CA ASN A 182 -6.24 20.32 21.08
C ASN A 182 -6.56 21.83 20.98
N ILE A 183 -5.56 22.66 20.65
CA ILE A 183 -5.74 24.11 20.45
C ILE A 183 -6.74 24.40 19.33
N ILE A 184 -6.59 23.73 18.19
CA ILE A 184 -7.45 23.95 17.03
C ILE A 184 -8.86 23.42 17.28
N LEU A 185 -8.99 22.17 17.74
CA LEU A 185 -10.28 21.49 17.89
C LEU A 185 -11.12 22.08 19.02
N SER A 186 -10.53 22.72 20.04
CA SER A 186 -11.28 23.36 21.12
C SER A 186 -11.73 24.80 20.81
N ASN A 187 -11.32 25.39 19.67
CA ASN A 187 -11.58 26.80 19.36
C ASN A 187 -12.32 26.98 18.04
N GLU A 188 -13.61 27.30 18.13
CA GLU A 188 -14.49 27.51 16.97
C GLU A 188 -14.02 28.61 16.01
N ILE A 189 -13.38 29.67 16.51
CA ILE A 189 -12.84 30.73 15.65
C ILE A 189 -11.68 30.20 14.81
N LEU A 190 -10.79 29.40 15.41
CA LEU A 190 -9.67 28.78 14.69
C LEU A 190 -10.17 27.75 13.69
N GLN A 191 -11.13 26.90 14.07
CA GLN A 191 -11.77 25.94 13.15
C GLN A 191 -12.31 26.65 11.91
N ASN A 192 -13.10 27.72 12.10
CA ASN A 192 -13.68 28.47 10.99
C ASN A 192 -12.61 29.13 10.12
N THR A 193 -11.53 29.64 10.73
CA THR A 193 -10.42 30.27 10.00
C THR A 193 -9.72 29.25 9.11
N ILE A 194 -9.37 28.08 9.67
CA ILE A 194 -8.74 26.97 8.93
C ILE A 194 -9.63 26.53 7.78
N LEU A 195 -10.91 26.25 8.02
CA LEU A 195 -11.82 25.77 6.99
C LEU A 195 -11.97 26.76 5.81
N GLN A 196 -11.99 28.07 6.10
CA GLN A 196 -12.05 29.10 5.05
C GLN A 196 -10.71 29.25 4.30
N GLU A 197 -9.59 29.16 5.00
CA GLU A 197 -8.27 29.19 4.36
C GLU A 197 -8.06 27.96 3.48
N THR A 198 -8.41 26.77 3.97
CA THR A 198 -8.44 25.52 3.21
C THR A 198 -9.30 25.66 1.96
N LEU A 199 -10.52 26.20 2.07
CA LEU A 199 -11.38 26.43 0.92
C LEU A 199 -10.71 27.33 -0.12
N SER A 200 -10.12 28.44 0.32
CA SER A 200 -9.45 29.38 -0.57
C SER A 200 -8.23 28.77 -1.28
N ILE A 201 -7.46 27.93 -0.58
CA ILE A 201 -6.30 27.24 -1.16
C ILE A 201 -6.75 26.18 -2.15
N MET A 202 -7.75 25.37 -1.79
CA MET A 202 -8.27 24.32 -2.65
C MET A 202 -8.83 24.88 -3.96
N ASP A 203 -9.67 25.93 -3.88
CA ASP A 203 -10.23 26.60 -5.05
C ASP A 203 -9.13 27.27 -5.90
N GLY A 204 -8.18 27.94 -5.26
CA GLY A 204 -7.10 28.65 -5.95
C GLY A 204 -6.08 27.73 -6.64
N LYS A 205 -5.86 26.52 -6.11
CA LYS A 205 -4.88 25.56 -6.64
C LYS A 205 -5.52 24.42 -7.46
N GLY A 206 -6.82 24.22 -7.36
CA GLY A 206 -7.55 23.18 -8.10
C GLY A 206 -7.52 21.82 -7.40
N TYR A 207 -7.53 21.77 -6.07
CA TYR A 207 -7.75 20.51 -5.35
C TYR A 207 -9.20 20.04 -5.51
N VAL A 208 -9.46 18.74 -5.52
CA VAL A 208 -10.85 18.19 -5.62
C VAL A 208 -11.39 17.67 -4.29
N GLY A 209 -10.57 17.72 -3.24
CA GLY A 209 -10.95 17.30 -1.91
C GLY A 209 -9.87 17.57 -0.88
N ILE A 210 -10.24 17.31 0.36
CA ILE A 210 -9.41 17.48 1.54
C ILE A 210 -9.37 16.18 2.33
N GLU A 211 -8.18 15.87 2.84
CA GLU A 211 -7.98 14.89 3.89
C GLU A 211 -7.47 15.56 5.16
N PHE A 212 -8.14 15.29 6.27
CA PHE A 212 -7.63 15.63 7.59
C PHE A 212 -6.86 14.43 8.16
N ASN A 213 -5.54 14.55 8.23
CA ASN A 213 -4.67 13.61 8.93
C ASN A 213 -4.23 14.22 10.26
N LEU A 214 -5.13 14.19 11.25
CA LEU A 214 -4.85 14.66 12.60
C LEU A 214 -4.58 13.46 13.51
N GLU A 215 -3.36 13.32 14.01
CA GLU A 215 -2.92 12.16 14.79
C GLU A 215 -2.67 12.50 16.27
N TYR A 216 -2.63 11.48 17.14
CA TYR A 216 -2.41 11.59 18.58
C TYR A 216 -3.51 12.40 19.31
N LEU A 217 -4.76 12.06 19.04
CA LEU A 217 -5.93 12.71 19.65
C LEU A 217 -6.36 12.00 20.95
N ASP A 218 -6.49 12.75 22.04
CA ASP A 218 -7.13 12.27 23.26
C ASP A 218 -8.66 12.20 23.14
N ALA A 219 -9.31 11.57 24.12
CA ALA A 219 -10.76 11.37 24.13
C ALA A 219 -11.56 12.67 23.95
N GLN A 220 -11.13 13.76 24.57
CA GLN A 220 -11.83 15.05 24.45
C GLN A 220 -11.68 15.62 23.04
N SER A 221 -10.48 15.54 22.48
CA SER A 221 -10.23 15.96 21.11
C SER A 221 -10.92 15.09 20.08
N CYS A 222 -11.21 13.83 20.37
CA CYS A 222 -12.00 12.98 19.48
C CYS A 222 -13.44 13.45 19.31
N GLU A 223 -14.12 13.81 20.41
CA GLU A 223 -15.47 14.39 20.34
C GLU A 223 -15.44 15.71 19.56
N ALA A 224 -14.45 16.57 19.85
CA ALA A 224 -14.29 17.84 19.14
C ALA A 224 -13.94 17.66 17.66
N TYR A 225 -13.20 16.60 17.31
CA TYR A 225 -12.85 16.28 15.93
C TYR A 225 -14.05 15.84 15.12
N ILE A 226 -14.95 15.04 15.71
CA ILE A 226 -16.24 14.67 15.08
C ILE A 226 -17.05 15.92 14.74
N GLU A 227 -17.18 16.88 15.66
CA GLU A 227 -17.91 18.13 15.40
C GLU A 227 -17.21 19.01 14.35
N PHE A 228 -15.87 19.07 14.38
CA PHE A 228 -15.09 19.74 13.34
C PHE A 228 -15.32 19.11 11.96
N LEU A 229 -15.34 17.78 11.85
CA LEU A 229 -15.59 17.09 10.58
C LEU A 229 -17.01 17.32 10.06
N LYS A 230 -18.01 17.40 10.93
CA LYS A 230 -19.38 17.80 10.51
C LYS A 230 -19.38 19.19 9.90
N LYS A 231 -18.72 20.18 10.54
CA LYS A 231 -18.56 21.54 9.99
C LYS A 231 -17.82 21.54 8.65
N ALA A 232 -16.75 20.75 8.54
CA ALA A 232 -15.98 20.63 7.30
C ALA A 232 -16.84 20.05 6.17
N VAL A 233 -17.57 18.96 6.44
CA VAL A 233 -18.47 18.32 5.47
C VAL A 233 -19.58 19.28 5.03
N ASP A 234 -20.22 19.99 5.96
CA ASP A 234 -21.26 20.98 5.65
C ASP A 234 -20.76 22.14 4.78
N LEU A 235 -19.48 22.51 4.92
CA LEU A 235 -18.85 23.54 4.09
C LEU A 235 -18.45 23.00 2.70
N PHE A 236 -17.77 21.85 2.66
CA PHE A 236 -17.06 21.38 1.46
C PHE A 236 -17.93 20.55 0.52
N LYS A 237 -18.79 19.67 1.04
CA LYS A 237 -19.58 18.78 0.17
C LYS A 237 -20.57 19.49 -0.74
N PRO A 238 -21.31 20.52 -0.32
CA PRO A 238 -22.21 21.25 -1.22
C PRO A 238 -21.47 21.93 -2.40
N LEU A 239 -20.16 22.14 -2.27
CA LEU A 239 -19.29 22.70 -3.30
C LEU A 239 -18.67 21.64 -4.22
N GLY A 240 -18.94 20.35 -3.97
CA GLY A 240 -18.42 19.23 -4.77
C GLY A 240 -17.06 18.68 -4.30
N TYR A 241 -16.51 19.19 -3.19
CA TYR A 241 -15.26 18.68 -2.63
C TYR A 241 -15.49 17.38 -1.84
N THR A 242 -14.58 16.43 -2.02
CA THR A 242 -14.53 15.22 -1.19
C THR A 242 -13.89 15.54 0.16
N VAL A 243 -14.40 14.94 1.24
CA VAL A 243 -13.82 15.04 2.58
C VAL A 243 -13.47 13.64 3.07
N SER A 244 -12.19 13.39 3.35
CA SER A 244 -11.68 12.15 3.93
C SER A 244 -10.85 12.40 5.19
N ILE A 245 -10.48 11.31 5.86
CA ILE A 245 -9.56 11.32 6.98
C ILE A 245 -8.58 10.15 6.85
N ALA A 246 -7.39 10.33 7.43
CA ALA A 246 -6.46 9.24 7.69
C ALA A 246 -6.53 8.86 9.19
N ILE A 247 -6.51 7.56 9.49
CA ILE A 247 -6.63 7.03 10.85
C ILE A 247 -5.59 5.93 11.06
N ILE A 248 -4.83 6.04 12.15
CA ILE A 248 -4.07 4.92 12.72
C ILE A 248 -5.09 4.02 13.44
N PRO A 249 -5.22 2.74 13.05
CA PRO A 249 -6.13 1.83 13.74
C PRO A 249 -5.67 1.58 15.19
N ASP A 250 -6.51 1.92 16.16
CA ASP A 250 -6.33 1.65 17.59
C ASP A 250 -7.01 0.31 17.95
N TYR A 251 -6.64 -0.74 17.21
CA TYR A 251 -7.27 -2.06 17.35
C TYR A 251 -6.72 -2.85 18.57
N PHE A 252 -5.46 -2.64 18.94
CA PHE A 252 -4.84 -3.28 20.11
C PHE A 252 -5.00 -2.45 21.38
N LYS A 253 -6.26 -2.22 21.82
CA LYS A 253 -6.48 -1.83 23.21
C LYS A 253 -6.22 -3.02 24.13
N GLN A 254 -4.96 -3.16 24.57
CA GLN A 254 -4.67 -3.82 25.86
C GLN A 254 -3.33 -3.50 26.53
N LEU A 255 -2.58 -2.48 26.13
CA LEU A 255 -1.39 -2.03 26.87
C LEU A 255 -1.42 -0.50 27.08
N GLU A 256 -1.54 -0.11 28.35
CA GLU A 256 -1.09 1.19 28.93
C GLU A 256 -2.00 2.44 28.91
N ASN A 257 -3.31 2.37 28.66
CA ASN A 257 -4.20 3.57 28.66
C ASN A 257 -3.73 4.70 27.71
N LEU A 258 -2.94 4.39 26.68
CA LEU A 258 -2.52 5.34 25.67
C LEU A 258 -3.55 5.32 24.55
N GLN A 259 -4.31 6.41 24.42
CA GLN A 259 -5.14 6.64 23.25
C GLN A 259 -4.28 7.32 22.20
N TYR A 260 -3.84 6.54 21.20
CA TYR A 260 -3.04 7.06 20.09
C TYR A 260 -3.90 7.77 19.05
N GLN A 261 -5.18 7.42 18.94
CA GLN A 261 -6.11 8.00 17.98
C GLN A 261 -7.58 7.78 18.40
N CYS A 262 -8.49 8.45 17.71
CA CYS A 262 -9.93 8.23 17.85
C CYS A 262 -10.35 6.86 17.32
N ASP A 263 -11.24 6.17 18.05
CA ASP A 263 -11.71 4.81 17.76
C ASP A 263 -13.19 4.74 17.33
N ASP A 264 -13.88 5.88 17.24
CA ASP A 264 -15.27 5.98 16.76
C ASP A 264 -15.37 5.94 15.23
N TYR A 265 -14.95 4.80 14.66
CA TYR A 265 -14.94 4.58 13.20
C TYR A 265 -16.35 4.62 12.60
N GLU A 266 -17.36 4.18 13.34
CA GLU A 266 -18.75 4.23 12.89
C GLU A 266 -19.21 5.67 12.65
N THR A 267 -19.00 6.57 13.61
CA THR A 267 -19.37 7.98 13.45
C THR A 267 -18.59 8.65 12.33
N PHE A 268 -17.27 8.40 12.22
CA PHE A 268 -16.50 8.92 11.09
C PHE A 268 -17.05 8.41 9.75
N GLY A 269 -17.34 7.11 9.66
CA GLY A 269 -17.91 6.47 8.48
C GLY A 269 -19.28 7.05 8.08
N GLN A 270 -20.04 7.62 9.00
CA GLN A 270 -21.29 8.32 8.69
C GLN A 270 -21.07 9.73 8.13
N ILE A 271 -19.99 10.41 8.53
CA ILE A 271 -19.71 11.81 8.19
C ILE A 271 -18.94 11.93 6.87
N VAL A 272 -17.78 11.29 6.76
CA VAL A 272 -16.83 11.51 5.66
C VAL A 272 -17.14 10.65 4.43
N ASP A 273 -16.54 10.96 3.29
CA ASP A 273 -16.73 10.20 2.05
C ASP A 273 -16.01 8.85 2.09
N TYR A 274 -14.81 8.81 2.67
CA TYR A 274 -14.06 7.59 2.95
C TYR A 274 -13.01 7.82 4.04
N ILE A 275 -12.50 6.71 4.58
CA ILE A 275 -11.44 6.67 5.58
C ILE A 275 -10.25 5.91 4.99
N ASN A 276 -9.07 6.50 5.07
CA ASN A 276 -7.79 5.85 4.81
C ASN A 276 -7.28 5.26 6.14
N PHE A 277 -7.34 3.94 6.29
CA PHE A 277 -6.76 3.26 7.45
C PHE A 277 -5.29 3.00 7.20
N MET A 278 -4.44 3.49 8.10
CA MET A 278 -2.99 3.30 8.06
C MET A 278 -2.63 1.95 8.68
N THR A 279 -2.96 0.86 7.96
CA THR A 279 -2.74 -0.54 8.38
C THR A 279 -1.30 -1.02 8.15
N TYR A 280 -0.35 -0.21 8.59
CA TYR A 280 1.09 -0.45 8.53
C TYR A 280 1.74 0.24 9.74
N ASP A 281 2.98 -0.13 10.07
CA ASP A 281 3.67 0.37 11.26
C ASP A 281 2.83 0.18 12.54
N LEU A 282 2.07 -0.93 12.59
CA LEU A 282 1.21 -1.30 13.72
C LEU A 282 2.01 -1.54 15.00
N ASP A 283 3.31 -1.78 14.87
CA ASP A 283 4.29 -1.78 15.94
C ASP A 283 5.16 -0.52 15.86
N LEU A 284 5.39 0.14 17.00
CA LEU A 284 6.24 1.34 17.07
C LEU A 284 7.64 1.08 16.46
N LEU A 285 8.12 2.03 15.63
CA LEU A 285 9.41 2.00 14.93
C LEU A 285 10.66 1.80 15.81
N GLY A 286 10.52 1.93 17.14
CA GLY A 286 11.56 1.62 18.13
C GLY A 286 11.56 0.16 18.65
N GLY A 287 10.74 -0.72 18.05
CA GLY A 287 10.61 -2.12 18.42
C GLY A 287 11.65 -3.04 17.76
N PRO A 288 11.68 -4.34 18.13
CA PRO A 288 12.54 -5.32 17.48
C PRO A 288 12.15 -5.51 15.99
N PRO A 289 13.03 -6.08 15.15
CA PRO A 289 12.77 -6.27 13.72
C PRO A 289 11.51 -7.09 13.45
N ARG A 290 10.58 -6.53 12.67
CA ARG A 290 9.26 -7.12 12.37
C ARG A 290 8.77 -6.71 10.97
N PRO A 291 7.81 -7.44 10.38
CA PRO A 291 7.11 -6.99 9.17
C PRO A 291 6.46 -5.61 9.36
N VAL A 292 6.42 -4.80 8.31
CA VAL A 292 5.80 -3.46 8.32
C VAL A 292 4.27 -3.53 8.44
N ALA A 293 3.67 -4.47 7.71
CA ALA A 293 2.21 -4.69 7.69
C ALA A 293 1.90 -6.19 7.70
N PRO A 294 2.08 -6.88 8.85
CA PRO A 294 1.82 -8.31 8.96
C PRO A 294 0.33 -8.60 8.70
N LEU A 295 0.05 -9.49 7.74
CA LEU A 295 -1.31 -9.64 7.20
C LEU A 295 -2.33 -10.15 8.23
N ASP A 296 -1.90 -10.94 9.22
CA ASP A 296 -2.78 -11.43 10.28
C ASP A 296 -3.31 -10.28 11.15
N GLU A 297 -2.47 -9.29 11.48
CA GLU A 297 -2.91 -8.09 12.21
C GLU A 297 -3.71 -7.13 11.33
N VAL A 298 -3.29 -6.92 10.08
CA VAL A 298 -4.07 -6.14 9.10
C VAL A 298 -5.47 -6.74 8.94
N ARG A 299 -5.58 -8.06 8.80
CA ARG A 299 -6.86 -8.76 8.68
C ARG A 299 -7.76 -8.49 9.89
N LYS A 300 -7.24 -8.64 11.11
CA LYS A 300 -8.03 -8.40 12.33
C LYS A 300 -8.58 -6.97 12.37
N VAL A 301 -7.75 -5.97 12.04
CA VAL A 301 -8.19 -4.58 11.94
C VAL A 301 -9.30 -4.43 10.89
N MET A 302 -9.08 -4.95 9.69
CA MET A 302 -9.98 -4.73 8.56
C MET A 302 -11.32 -5.49 8.72
N GLU A 303 -11.32 -6.68 9.31
CA GLU A 303 -12.54 -7.43 9.67
C GLU A 303 -13.35 -6.68 10.73
N TYR A 304 -12.69 -6.06 11.72
CA TYR A 304 -13.37 -5.21 12.69
C TYR A 304 -13.98 -3.98 12.04
N VAL A 305 -13.19 -3.22 11.27
CA VAL A 305 -13.66 -1.98 10.63
C VAL A 305 -14.82 -2.27 9.67
N THR A 306 -14.75 -3.33 8.86
CA THR A 306 -15.84 -3.73 7.93
C THR A 306 -17.11 -4.20 8.65
N SER A 307 -17.03 -4.57 9.93
CA SER A 307 -18.21 -4.90 10.74
C SER A 307 -19.01 -3.67 11.19
N ILE A 308 -18.40 -2.48 11.17
CA ILE A 308 -19.00 -1.23 11.71
C ILE A 308 -19.01 -0.05 10.73
N VAL A 309 -18.16 -0.05 9.70
CA VAL A 309 -18.10 0.96 8.63
C VAL A 309 -18.52 0.34 7.31
N PRO A 310 -19.36 1.00 6.48
CA PRO A 310 -19.68 0.50 5.15
C PRO A 310 -18.43 0.26 4.29
N ASN A 311 -18.30 -0.92 3.70
CA ASN A 311 -17.10 -1.31 2.93
C ASN A 311 -16.77 -0.34 1.78
N ASN A 312 -17.78 0.29 1.19
CA ASN A 312 -17.64 1.31 0.15
C ASN A 312 -17.09 2.68 0.63
N LYS A 313 -16.69 2.77 1.91
CA LYS A 313 -15.99 3.93 2.52
C LYS A 313 -14.62 3.56 3.11
N ILE A 314 -14.21 2.30 3.05
CA ILE A 314 -12.98 1.83 3.70
C ILE A 314 -11.87 1.70 2.65
N LYS A 315 -10.72 2.33 2.91
CA LYS A 315 -9.49 2.12 2.17
C LYS A 315 -8.41 1.53 3.07
N MET A 316 -7.82 0.41 2.65
CA MET A 316 -6.75 -0.28 3.39
C MET A 316 -5.38 0.27 3.03
N GLY A 317 -4.54 0.52 4.03
CA GLY A 317 -3.18 1.01 3.88
C GLY A 317 -2.20 -0.10 3.50
N ILE A 318 -1.35 0.16 2.51
CA ILE A 318 -0.28 -0.74 2.08
C ILE A 318 1.03 0.06 2.06
N PRO A 319 2.06 -0.37 2.81
CA PRO A 319 3.38 0.25 2.73
C PRO A 319 4.07 -0.17 1.42
N LEU A 320 4.77 0.77 0.77
CA LEU A 320 5.64 0.47 -0.38
C LEU A 320 7.07 0.12 0.04
N TYR A 321 7.38 0.21 1.33
CA TYR A 321 8.70 0.08 1.89
C TYR A 321 8.79 -1.08 2.89
N GLY A 322 10.04 -1.47 3.14
CA GLY A 322 10.45 -2.26 4.28
C GLY A 322 11.30 -1.46 5.25
N TYR A 323 11.88 -2.19 6.20
CA TYR A 323 12.87 -1.68 7.13
C TYR A 323 14.10 -2.59 7.18
N HIS A 324 15.24 -1.93 7.37
CA HIS A 324 16.55 -2.53 7.58
C HIS A 324 17.01 -2.17 9.00
N TRP A 325 17.24 -3.19 9.81
CA TRP A 325 17.79 -3.07 11.16
C TRP A 325 19.24 -3.53 11.18
N GLU A 326 20.06 -2.83 11.96
CA GLU A 326 21.38 -3.31 12.40
C GLU A 326 21.21 -3.82 13.83
N LEU A 327 21.54 -5.08 14.10
CA LEU A 327 21.40 -5.66 15.43
C LEU A 327 22.62 -5.26 16.26
N THR A 328 22.48 -4.15 16.97
CA THR A 328 23.50 -3.59 17.85
C THR A 328 22.93 -3.39 19.25
N ASP A 329 23.80 -3.30 20.25
CA ASP A 329 23.41 -2.96 21.62
C ASP A 329 23.14 -1.44 21.79
N ASP A 330 23.24 -0.65 20.71
CA ASP A 330 23.02 0.79 20.76
C ASP A 330 21.51 1.10 20.73
N PRO A 331 20.93 1.60 21.85
CA PRO A 331 19.50 1.89 21.92
C PRO A 331 19.09 3.08 21.05
N SER A 332 20.05 3.84 20.48
CA SER A 332 19.78 4.91 19.52
C SER A 332 19.68 4.40 18.08
N ASN A 333 20.03 3.14 17.81
CA ASN A 333 19.96 2.59 16.48
C ASN A 333 18.50 2.37 16.07
N GLN A 334 18.09 3.06 15.01
CA GLN A 334 16.74 2.97 14.48
C GLN A 334 16.72 2.18 13.18
N ALA A 335 15.57 1.55 12.92
CA ALA A 335 15.28 0.94 11.63
C ALA A 335 15.40 2.00 10.52
N ARG A 336 15.99 1.62 9.38
CA ARG A 336 16.09 2.50 8.21
C ARG A 336 15.14 2.02 7.12
N LEU A 337 14.37 2.93 6.53
CA LEU A 337 13.50 2.63 5.42
C LEU A 337 14.30 2.04 4.26
N ILE A 338 13.77 1.00 3.62
CA ILE A 338 14.37 0.36 2.44
C ILE A 338 13.30 0.03 1.40
N SER A 339 13.58 0.27 0.12
CA SER A 339 12.70 -0.18 -0.96
C SER A 339 12.83 -1.70 -1.17
N PRO A 340 11.79 -2.37 -1.70
CA PRO A 340 11.89 -3.76 -2.12
C PRO A 340 13.03 -4.05 -3.10
N GLN A 341 13.27 -3.18 -4.08
CA GLN A 341 14.41 -3.33 -5.00
C GLN A 341 15.75 -3.28 -4.25
N ARG A 342 15.91 -2.31 -3.34
CA ARG A 342 17.14 -2.18 -2.55
C ARG A 342 17.33 -3.34 -1.57
N ALA A 343 16.25 -3.93 -1.07
CA ALA A 343 16.28 -5.14 -0.24
C ALA A 343 16.81 -6.33 -1.06
N ILE A 344 16.36 -6.51 -2.30
CA ILE A 344 16.84 -7.55 -3.22
C ILE A 344 18.34 -7.34 -3.52
N GLU A 345 18.76 -6.12 -3.84
CA GLU A 345 20.17 -5.78 -4.08
C GLU A 345 21.06 -6.12 -2.87
N LYS A 346 20.59 -5.86 -1.64
CA LYS A 346 21.31 -6.24 -0.41
C LYS A 346 21.39 -7.75 -0.25
N ALA A 347 20.29 -8.47 -0.46
CA ALA A 347 20.29 -9.93 -0.40
C ALA A 347 21.27 -10.51 -1.43
N GLN A 348 21.30 -9.94 -2.62
CA GLN A 348 22.23 -10.28 -3.68
C GLN A 348 23.70 -10.00 -3.30
N GLN A 349 23.99 -8.80 -2.78
CA GLN A 349 25.33 -8.38 -2.36
C GLN A 349 25.94 -9.34 -1.33
N TYR A 350 25.14 -9.79 -0.36
CA TYR A 350 25.59 -10.62 0.76
C TYR A 350 25.31 -12.11 0.57
N GLY A 351 24.76 -12.53 -0.59
CA GLY A 351 24.40 -13.92 -0.86
C GLY A 351 23.36 -14.49 0.11
N ALA A 352 22.47 -13.64 0.63
CA ALA A 352 21.43 -14.03 1.57
C ALA A 352 20.19 -14.58 0.83
N GLU A 353 19.65 -15.69 1.32
CA GLU A 353 18.38 -16.23 0.85
C GLU A 353 17.21 -15.40 1.40
N ILE A 354 16.29 -15.01 0.52
CA ILE A 354 15.05 -14.32 0.89
C ILE A 354 14.04 -15.37 1.37
N LYS A 355 13.76 -15.36 2.67
CA LYS A 355 12.76 -16.21 3.30
C LYS A 355 11.40 -15.55 3.28
N TYR A 356 10.35 -16.34 3.48
CA TYR A 356 8.98 -15.86 3.52
C TYR A 356 8.27 -16.36 4.78
N ALA A 357 7.87 -15.43 5.65
CA ALA A 357 7.11 -15.75 6.85
C ALA A 357 5.63 -15.86 6.48
N LYS A 358 5.14 -17.09 6.28
CA LYS A 358 3.77 -17.33 5.83
C LYS A 358 2.70 -16.81 6.80
N GLU A 359 2.98 -16.85 8.10
CA GLU A 359 2.10 -16.30 9.15
C GLU A 359 1.79 -14.81 8.94
N TYR A 360 2.79 -14.04 8.54
CA TYR A 360 2.69 -12.59 8.33
C TYR A 360 2.49 -12.20 6.87
N GLU A 361 2.54 -13.18 5.95
CA GLU A 361 2.64 -12.99 4.51
C GLU A 361 3.68 -11.93 4.14
N SER A 362 4.91 -12.08 4.65
CA SER A 362 5.97 -11.07 4.48
C SER A 362 7.37 -11.68 4.23
N PRO A 363 8.15 -11.15 3.26
CA PRO A 363 9.52 -11.57 3.02
C PRO A 363 10.51 -10.97 4.02
N PHE A 364 11.57 -11.71 4.30
CA PHE A 364 12.67 -11.25 5.13
C PHE A 364 13.98 -11.98 4.84
N PHE A 365 15.09 -11.38 5.23
CA PHE A 365 16.38 -12.05 5.29
C PHE A 365 17.26 -11.44 6.37
N ALA A 366 18.33 -12.15 6.69
CA ALA A 366 19.39 -11.66 7.56
C ALA A 366 20.74 -11.86 6.88
N TYR A 367 21.68 -10.97 7.15
CA TYR A 367 23.05 -11.06 6.66
C TYR A 367 24.02 -10.46 7.68
N THR A 368 25.29 -10.79 7.57
CA THR A 368 26.36 -10.20 8.37
C THR A 368 27.24 -9.35 7.47
N ASP A 369 27.50 -8.10 7.86
CA ASP A 369 28.34 -7.18 7.10
C ASP A 369 29.84 -7.43 7.36
N GLU A 370 30.68 -6.64 6.68
CA GLU A 370 32.14 -6.73 6.77
C GLU A 370 32.70 -6.31 8.15
N LYS A 371 31.84 -5.80 9.05
CA LYS A 371 32.17 -5.39 10.42
C LYS A 371 31.64 -6.38 11.46
N ASP A 372 31.22 -7.57 11.04
CA ASP A 372 30.59 -8.60 11.87
C ASP A 372 29.27 -8.15 12.52
N ILE A 373 28.58 -7.15 11.95
CA ILE A 373 27.27 -6.70 12.42
C ILE A 373 26.18 -7.51 11.71
N THR A 374 25.28 -8.09 12.49
CA THR A 374 24.10 -8.78 11.94
C THR A 374 23.03 -7.77 11.57
N HIS A 375 22.46 -7.93 10.38
CA HIS A 375 21.34 -7.14 9.91
C HIS A 375 20.13 -8.02 9.68
N ILE A 376 18.94 -7.46 9.90
CA ILE A 376 17.66 -8.07 9.52
C ILE A 376 16.93 -7.08 8.63
N VAL A 377 16.35 -7.59 7.54
CA VAL A 377 15.53 -6.82 6.61
C VAL A 377 14.17 -7.48 6.51
N TRP A 378 13.12 -6.72 6.78
CA TRP A 378 11.73 -7.06 6.46
C TRP A 378 11.25 -6.08 5.40
N PHE A 379 10.59 -6.58 4.36
CA PHE A 379 10.14 -5.74 3.25
C PHE A 379 8.86 -6.31 2.64
N GLU A 380 8.40 -5.73 1.53
CA GLU A 380 7.26 -6.20 0.77
C GLU A 380 7.71 -6.77 -0.57
N ASP A 381 7.03 -7.79 -1.09
CA ASP A 381 7.26 -8.34 -2.41
C ASP A 381 5.96 -8.71 -3.11
N ALA A 382 6.05 -9.32 -4.30
CA ALA A 382 4.87 -9.67 -5.08
C ALA A 382 3.90 -10.58 -4.30
N ARG A 383 4.40 -11.48 -3.44
CA ARG A 383 3.56 -12.40 -2.65
C ARG A 383 2.79 -11.64 -1.58
N SER A 384 3.48 -10.79 -0.81
CA SER A 384 2.87 -10.05 0.30
C SER A 384 1.82 -9.04 -0.19
N VAL A 385 2.08 -8.36 -1.30
CA VAL A 385 1.12 -7.43 -1.91
C VAL A 385 -0.08 -8.16 -2.50
N GLN A 386 0.11 -9.29 -3.19
CA GLN A 386 -1.00 -10.08 -3.71
C GLN A 386 -1.91 -10.57 -2.57
N ALA A 387 -1.35 -11.02 -1.46
CA ALA A 387 -2.13 -11.44 -0.30
C ALA A 387 -2.97 -10.28 0.30
N LYS A 388 -2.43 -9.05 0.30
CA LYS A 388 -3.18 -7.84 0.68
C LYS A 388 -4.29 -7.50 -0.33
N PHE A 389 -4.04 -7.68 -1.64
CA PHE A 389 -5.07 -7.51 -2.67
C PHE A 389 -6.20 -8.53 -2.53
N ASP A 390 -5.86 -9.78 -2.22
CA ASP A 390 -6.84 -10.83 -1.98
C ASP A 390 -7.72 -10.51 -0.77
N LEU A 391 -7.14 -10.04 0.33
CA LEU A 391 -7.89 -9.56 1.49
C LEU A 391 -8.82 -8.38 1.13
N ALA A 392 -8.36 -7.42 0.34
CA ALA A 392 -9.18 -6.28 -0.08
C ALA A 392 -10.37 -6.70 -0.95
N LYS A 393 -10.18 -7.69 -1.84
CA LYS A 393 -11.25 -8.30 -2.65
C LYS A 393 -12.22 -9.09 -1.77
N GLU A 394 -11.70 -9.91 -0.87
CA GLU A 394 -12.47 -10.73 0.08
C GLU A 394 -13.42 -9.87 0.91
N LEU A 395 -12.92 -8.75 1.42
CA LEU A 395 -13.69 -7.81 2.24
C LEU A 395 -14.52 -6.80 1.42
N GLY A 396 -14.41 -6.79 0.09
CA GLY A 396 -15.15 -5.88 -0.78
C GLY A 396 -14.89 -4.40 -0.48
N LEU A 397 -13.65 -4.04 -0.20
CA LEU A 397 -13.25 -2.69 0.19
C LEU A 397 -13.43 -1.67 -0.94
N LYS A 398 -13.57 -0.38 -0.59
CA LYS A 398 -13.63 0.73 -1.55
C LYS A 398 -12.34 0.87 -2.34
N GLY A 399 -11.21 0.70 -1.64
CA GLY A 399 -9.94 1.18 -2.13
C GLY A 399 -8.72 0.74 -1.34
N LEU A 400 -7.58 1.17 -1.84
CA LEU A 400 -6.26 1.00 -1.23
C LEU A 400 -5.59 2.37 -1.09
N ASN A 401 -4.73 2.53 -0.10
CA ASN A 401 -3.91 3.73 0.06
C ASN A 401 -2.44 3.37 0.31
N TYR A 402 -1.53 4.07 -0.37
CA TYR A 402 -0.10 3.76 -0.36
C TYR A 402 0.72 4.85 0.31
N TRP A 403 1.49 4.44 1.31
CA TRP A 403 2.61 5.22 1.86
C TRP A 403 3.93 4.58 1.40
N VAL A 404 4.82 5.26 0.68
CA VAL A 404 4.67 6.57 0.02
C VAL A 404 5.20 6.46 -1.41
N ILE A 405 4.65 7.24 -2.33
CA ILE A 405 5.14 7.34 -3.71
C ILE A 405 6.63 7.72 -3.72
N GLY A 406 7.38 7.14 -4.65
CA GLY A 406 8.84 7.31 -4.76
C GLY A 406 9.67 6.19 -4.14
N VAL A 407 9.02 5.14 -3.61
CA VAL A 407 9.70 3.90 -3.21
C VAL A 407 9.66 2.88 -4.35
N ASP A 408 10.83 2.40 -4.77
CA ASP A 408 10.96 1.48 -5.91
C ASP A 408 10.40 0.07 -5.61
N PHE A 409 9.22 -0.19 -6.16
CA PHE A 409 8.53 -1.47 -6.07
C PHE A 409 7.67 -1.75 -7.33
N PRO A 410 8.29 -2.13 -8.47
CA PRO A 410 7.58 -2.24 -9.74
C PRO A 410 6.48 -3.32 -9.73
N GLN A 411 6.69 -4.43 -9.02
CA GLN A 411 5.75 -5.55 -8.96
C GLN A 411 4.41 -5.15 -8.36
N ASN A 412 4.38 -4.19 -7.42
CA ASN A 412 3.14 -3.68 -6.84
C ASN A 412 2.21 -3.09 -7.92
N TRP A 413 2.76 -2.25 -8.80
CA TRP A 413 1.98 -1.56 -9.83
C TRP A 413 1.52 -2.51 -10.94
N LEU A 414 2.36 -3.50 -11.28
CA LEU A 414 2.00 -4.56 -12.23
C LEU A 414 0.85 -5.44 -11.70
N LEU A 415 0.94 -5.87 -10.44
CA LEU A 415 -0.12 -6.65 -9.81
C LEU A 415 -1.41 -5.84 -9.62
N MET A 416 -1.29 -4.53 -9.40
CA MET A 416 -2.45 -3.64 -9.33
C MET A 416 -3.23 -3.65 -10.65
N GLU A 417 -2.54 -3.51 -11.78
CA GLU A 417 -3.15 -3.58 -13.12
C GLU A 417 -3.81 -4.94 -13.40
N ASP A 418 -3.16 -6.01 -12.93
CA ASP A 418 -3.64 -7.37 -13.09
C ASP A 418 -4.89 -7.68 -12.26
N ASN A 419 -4.99 -7.13 -11.05
CA ASN A 419 -6.07 -7.43 -10.11
C ASN A 419 -7.25 -6.46 -10.24
N PHE A 420 -7.03 -5.23 -10.68
CA PHE A 420 -8.01 -4.16 -10.54
C PHE A 420 -8.21 -3.31 -11.79
N ILE A 421 -9.42 -2.75 -11.89
CA ILE A 421 -9.73 -1.64 -12.78
C ILE A 421 -9.68 -0.38 -11.93
N ILE A 422 -8.67 0.46 -12.14
CA ILE A 422 -8.50 1.65 -11.31
C ILE A 422 -9.51 2.70 -11.74
N ARG A 423 -10.30 3.20 -10.77
CA ARG A 423 -11.26 4.27 -11.04
C ARG A 423 -10.48 5.53 -11.40
N LYS A 424 -10.85 6.15 -12.52
CA LYS A 424 -10.35 7.47 -12.91
C LYS A 424 -11.44 8.51 -12.69
N PRO A 425 -11.12 9.71 -12.18
CA PRO A 425 -12.06 10.82 -12.15
C PRO A 425 -12.51 11.16 -13.58
N VAL A 426 -13.80 11.44 -13.75
CA VAL A 426 -14.42 11.80 -15.05
C VAL A 426 -14.45 13.31 -15.21
#